data_AF-A0A349VGS7-F1
#
_entry.id   AF-A0A349VGS7-F1
#
_cell.length_a   1.000
_cell.length_b   1.000
_cell.length_c   1.000
_cell.angle_alpha   90.00
_cell.angle_beta   90.00
_cell.angle_gamma   90.00
#
_symmetry.space_group_name_H-M   'P 1'
#
loop_
_entity.id
_entity.type
_entity.pdbx_description
1 polymer ?
#
loop_
_entity_poly.entity_id
_entity_poly.type
_entity_poly.pdbx_seq_one_letter_code
_entity_poly.pdbx_strand_id
1 'polypeptide(L)'
;GQRLAAEGEICWAGMHSWRDMLDVLEGVGMPETLGFQADLAHTYLYMLGCNAPEHALVNSDCTTEEFYAAYKQMTDKLRPWTIDFHVAQNDGEIHGAGSHDKTGKHCPADDPNGKLDIVKCSGYWLEDASSRCIEHICWDGCMFPNETLENPATWNTILKTMIAVRDAHGWN
;
A
#
# COMPACT_ATOMS: atom_id res chain seq x y z
N GLY A 1 20.19 6.60 13.60
CA GLY A 1 19.26 7.58 14.19
C GLY A 1 17.84 7.09 13.99
N GLN A 2 16.83 7.85 14.41
CA GLN A 2 15.44 7.58 14.01
C GLN A 2 15.22 8.07 12.57
N ARG A 3 14.37 7.38 11.80
CA ARG A 3 13.92 7.77 10.46
C ARG A 3 12.42 8.05 10.49
N LEU A 4 11.97 8.99 9.68
CA LEU A 4 10.57 9.27 9.44
C LEU A 4 10.10 8.49 8.21
N ALA A 5 8.89 7.93 8.27
CA ALA A 5 8.22 7.37 7.12
C ALA A 5 6.95 8.17 6.86
N ALA A 6 6.79 8.66 5.62
CA ALA A 6 5.52 9.16 5.15
C ALA A 6 4.66 7.95 4.74
N GLU A 7 3.58 7.72 5.49
CA GLU A 7 2.57 6.72 5.16
C GLU A 7 1.84 7.12 3.87
N GLY A 8 1.65 6.15 2.97
CA GLY A 8 1.02 6.37 1.65
C GLY A 8 -0.48 6.59 1.68
N GLU A 9 -1.07 6.95 2.82
CA GLU A 9 -2.51 7.19 2.95
C GLU A 9 -2.94 8.49 2.25
N ILE A 10 -3.94 8.39 1.36
CA ILE A 10 -4.41 9.50 0.53
C ILE A 10 -5.05 10.67 1.28
N CYS A 11 -5.38 10.54 2.57
CA CYS A 11 -6.18 11.54 3.29
C CYS A 11 -5.39 12.53 4.15
N TRP A 12 -4.06 12.45 4.18
CA TRP A 12 -3.24 13.32 5.05
C TRP A 12 -2.24 14.18 4.28
N ALA A 13 -1.96 15.35 4.86
CA ALA A 13 -0.78 16.18 4.60
C ALA A 13 -0.47 16.51 3.11
N GLY A 14 -1.48 16.51 2.23
CA GLY A 14 -1.31 16.77 0.79
C GLY A 14 -0.73 15.59 0.01
N MET A 15 -0.65 14.40 0.61
CA MET A 15 -0.13 13.16 0.03
C MET A 15 -1.21 12.47 -0.82
N HIS A 16 -1.85 13.22 -1.72
CA HIS A 16 -3.06 12.79 -2.43
C HIS A 16 -2.81 11.82 -3.59
N SER A 17 -1.56 11.70 -4.06
CA SER A 17 -1.18 10.82 -5.14
C SER A 17 0.26 10.31 -5.01
N TRP A 18 0.59 9.33 -5.84
CA TRP A 18 1.98 8.86 -6.00
C TRP A 18 2.92 9.97 -6.50
N ARG A 19 2.40 10.95 -7.25
CA ARG A 19 3.18 12.06 -7.79
C ARG A 19 3.48 13.07 -6.70
N ASP A 20 2.48 13.47 -5.93
CA ASP A 20 2.64 14.39 -4.80
C ASP A 20 3.60 13.82 -3.75
N MET A 21 3.46 12.53 -3.43
CA MET A 21 4.36 11.83 -2.52
C MET A 21 5.80 11.84 -3.05
N LEU A 22 6.00 11.53 -4.33
CA LEU A 22 7.32 11.56 -4.94
C LEU A 22 7.93 12.96 -4.92
N ASP A 23 7.15 13.99 -5.24
CA ASP A 23 7.61 15.38 -5.23
C ASP A 23 8.01 15.83 -3.81
N VAL A 24 7.32 15.35 -2.75
CA VAL A 24 7.73 15.55 -1.34
C VAL A 24 9.06 14.86 -1.03
N LEU A 25 9.19 13.57 -1.37
CA LEU A 25 10.39 12.77 -1.09
C LEU A 25 11.62 13.35 -1.80
N GLU A 26 11.50 13.65 -3.10
CA GLU A 26 12.54 14.27 -3.91
C GLU A 26 12.84 15.71 -3.47
N GLY A 27 11.81 16.48 -3.10
CA GLY A 27 11.95 17.85 -2.63
C GLY A 27 12.67 17.98 -1.29
N VAL A 28 12.42 17.05 -0.35
CA VAL A 28 13.17 16.96 0.90
C VAL A 28 14.60 16.45 0.64
N GLY A 29 14.77 15.46 -0.23
CA GLY A 29 16.09 15.01 -0.70
C GLY A 29 17.01 14.41 0.38
N MET A 30 16.43 13.89 1.48
CA MET A 30 17.16 13.31 2.61
C MET A 30 16.74 11.85 2.85
N PRO A 31 17.09 10.90 1.95
CA PRO A 31 16.61 9.51 2.01
C PRO A 31 17.02 8.78 3.31
N GLU A 32 18.12 9.18 3.94
CA GLU A 32 18.56 8.62 5.23
C GLU A 32 17.72 9.11 6.42
N THR A 33 16.86 10.12 6.23
CA THR A 33 16.05 10.74 7.29
C THR A 33 14.55 10.59 7.05
N LEU A 34 14.09 10.75 5.80
CA LEU A 34 12.69 10.59 5.40
C LEU A 34 12.59 9.52 4.30
N GLY A 35 11.73 8.53 4.52
CA GLY A 35 11.36 7.54 3.52
C GLY A 35 9.85 7.40 3.39
N PHE A 36 9.45 6.39 2.64
CA PHE A 36 8.06 6.05 2.36
C PHE A 36 7.69 4.76 3.10
N GLN A 37 6.51 4.73 3.71
CA GLN A 37 5.87 3.49 4.14
C GLN A 37 4.84 3.14 3.08
N ALA A 38 5.08 2.04 2.38
CA ALA A 38 4.20 1.57 1.31
C ALA A 38 3.14 0.64 1.89
N ASP A 39 1.86 1.01 1.72
CA ASP A 39 0.73 0.17 2.03
C ASP A 39 -0.02 -0.24 0.75
N LEU A 40 -0.34 -1.52 0.61
CA LEU A 40 -1.00 -2.04 -0.59
C LEU A 40 -2.37 -1.41 -0.87
N ALA A 41 -3.22 -1.27 0.15
CA ALA A 41 -4.56 -0.70 0.02
C ALA A 41 -4.50 0.80 -0.31
N HIS A 42 -3.63 1.55 0.37
CA HIS A 42 -3.52 2.98 0.14
C HIS A 42 -2.90 3.31 -1.22
N THR A 43 -1.83 2.62 -1.61
CA THR A 43 -1.17 2.85 -2.91
C THR A 43 -2.04 2.41 -4.09
N TYR A 44 -2.97 1.47 -3.91
CA TYR A 44 -3.98 1.20 -4.93
C TYR A 44 -4.83 2.43 -5.26
N LEU A 45 -5.21 3.23 -4.26
CA LEU A 45 -5.99 4.45 -4.47
C LEU A 45 -5.19 5.58 -5.12
N TYR A 46 -3.85 5.59 -4.97
CA TYR A 46 -2.98 6.44 -5.78
C TYR A 46 -3.10 6.12 -7.27
N MET A 47 -3.24 4.85 -7.65
CA MET A 47 -3.40 4.51 -9.06
C MET A 47 -4.72 5.02 -9.64
N LEU A 48 -5.78 5.02 -8.83
CA LEU A 48 -7.10 5.50 -9.23
C LEU A 48 -7.22 7.03 -9.20
N GLY A 49 -6.27 7.73 -8.58
CA GLY A 49 -6.29 9.19 -8.46
C GLY A 49 -7.46 9.73 -7.65
N CYS A 50 -7.90 9.03 -6.59
CA CYS A 50 -9.12 9.36 -5.84
C CYS A 50 -9.18 10.80 -5.30
N ASN A 51 -8.01 11.35 -4.93
CA ASN A 51 -7.86 12.72 -4.40
C ASN A 51 -7.10 13.67 -5.35
N ALA A 52 -6.49 13.15 -6.42
CA ALA A 52 -5.81 13.92 -7.47
C ALA A 52 -5.99 13.22 -8.83
N PRO A 53 -7.15 13.38 -9.49
CA PRO A 53 -7.48 12.69 -10.74
C PRO A 53 -6.50 12.97 -11.90
N GLU A 54 -5.84 14.12 -11.89
CA GLU A 54 -4.77 14.50 -12.81
C GLU A 54 -3.53 13.58 -12.74
N HIS A 55 -3.40 12.80 -11.67
CA HIS A 55 -2.31 11.83 -11.46
C HIS A 55 -2.78 10.37 -11.53
N ALA A 56 -4.05 10.12 -11.89
CA ALA A 56 -4.56 8.77 -12.09
C ALA A 56 -3.77 8.03 -13.18
N LEU A 57 -3.43 6.78 -12.91
CA LEU A 57 -2.73 5.90 -13.85
C LEU A 57 -3.69 4.96 -14.56
N VAL A 58 -4.76 4.54 -13.88
CA VAL A 58 -5.82 3.67 -14.41
C VAL A 58 -7.16 4.05 -13.82
N ASN A 59 -8.24 3.58 -14.45
CA ASN A 59 -9.59 3.62 -13.88
C ASN A 59 -9.97 2.25 -13.28
N SER A 60 -11.13 2.20 -12.62
CA SER A 60 -11.64 0.98 -11.97
C SER A 60 -11.95 -0.17 -12.94
N ASP A 61 -12.13 0.14 -14.22
CA ASP A 61 -12.53 -0.82 -15.27
C ASP A 61 -11.33 -1.28 -16.12
N CYS A 62 -10.10 -0.97 -15.68
CA CYS A 62 -8.89 -1.33 -16.41
C CYS A 62 -8.71 -2.85 -16.54
N THR A 63 -8.07 -3.24 -17.64
CA THR A 63 -7.66 -4.63 -17.86
C THR A 63 -6.57 -5.02 -16.85
N THR A 64 -6.39 -6.33 -16.67
CA THR A 64 -5.33 -6.86 -15.81
C THR A 64 -3.95 -6.40 -16.27
N GLU A 65 -3.72 -6.35 -17.58
CA GLU A 65 -2.47 -5.87 -18.17
C GLU A 65 -2.22 -4.38 -17.88
N GLU A 66 -3.24 -3.54 -18.04
CA GLU A 66 -3.16 -2.10 -17.72
C GLU A 66 -2.90 -1.88 -16.24
N PHE A 67 -3.60 -2.62 -15.36
CA PHE A 67 -3.39 -2.56 -13.92
C PHE A 67 -1.93 -2.81 -13.56
N TYR A 68 -1.33 -3.91 -14.02
CA TYR A 68 0.06 -4.25 -13.65
C TYR A 68 1.09 -3.33 -14.31
N ALA A 69 0.81 -2.78 -15.50
CA ALA A 69 1.65 -1.77 -16.10
C ALA A 69 1.68 -0.48 -15.25
N ALA A 70 0.51 0.00 -14.82
CA ALA A 70 0.39 1.16 -13.94
C ALA A 70 0.97 0.91 -12.54
N TYR A 71 0.72 -0.26 -11.96
CA TYR A 71 1.25 -0.65 -10.66
C TYR A 71 2.78 -0.68 -10.68
N LYS A 72 3.38 -1.24 -11.74
CA LYS A 72 4.83 -1.20 -11.94
C LYS A 72 5.34 0.23 -12.08
N GLN A 73 4.67 1.07 -12.86
CA GLN A 73 5.07 2.47 -13.04
C GLN A 73 5.11 3.24 -11.71
N MET A 74 4.07 3.09 -10.87
CA MET A 74 4.01 3.71 -9.56
C MET A 74 5.10 3.15 -8.62
N THR A 75 5.17 1.82 -8.50
CA THR A 75 6.12 1.16 -7.61
C THR A 75 7.58 1.44 -8.00
N ASP A 76 7.94 1.45 -9.28
CA ASP A 76 9.31 1.81 -9.71
C ASP A 76 9.74 3.22 -9.27
N LYS A 77 8.79 4.15 -9.08
CA LYS A 77 9.08 5.51 -8.62
C LYS A 77 9.20 5.62 -7.10
N LEU A 78 8.32 4.95 -6.36
CA LEU A 78 8.25 5.06 -4.91
C LEU A 78 9.08 4.00 -4.16
N ARG A 79 9.29 2.81 -4.74
CA ARG A 79 10.06 1.72 -4.15
C ARG A 79 11.45 2.14 -3.68
N PRO A 80 12.25 2.93 -4.43
CA PRO A 80 13.57 3.37 -3.96
C PRO A 80 13.54 4.15 -2.64
N TRP A 81 12.42 4.78 -2.32
CA TRP A 81 12.20 5.53 -1.08
C TRP A 81 11.57 4.69 0.03
N THR A 82 11.12 3.47 -0.27
CA THR A 82 10.33 2.66 0.65
C THR A 82 11.23 2.03 1.70
N ILE A 83 10.92 2.28 2.97
CA ILE A 83 11.68 1.85 4.15
C ILE A 83 10.85 1.00 5.11
N ASP A 84 9.54 0.93 4.87
CA ASP A 84 8.58 0.13 5.61
C ASP A 84 7.46 -0.33 4.66
N PHE A 85 6.91 -1.52 4.90
CA PHE A 85 5.93 -2.14 4.00
C PHE A 85 4.80 -2.84 4.74
N HIS A 86 3.59 -2.43 4.41
CA HIS A 86 2.34 -3.01 4.90
C HIS A 86 1.65 -3.81 3.79
N VAL A 87 1.42 -5.08 4.07
CA VAL A 87 0.55 -5.97 3.31
C VAL A 87 -0.89 -5.67 3.69
N ALA A 88 -1.74 -5.42 2.70
CA ALA A 88 -3.12 -5.02 2.89
C ALA A 88 -3.97 -5.41 1.67
N GLN A 89 -5.29 -5.23 1.80
CA GLN A 89 -6.26 -5.45 0.74
C GLN A 89 -7.27 -4.29 0.69
N ASN A 90 -7.77 -3.98 -0.50
CA ASN A 90 -8.80 -2.96 -0.72
C ASN A 90 -9.81 -3.48 -1.75
N ASP A 91 -11.09 -3.17 -1.54
CA ASP A 91 -12.23 -3.59 -2.38
C ASP A 91 -12.60 -2.56 -3.46
N GLY A 92 -11.85 -1.47 -3.56
CA GLY A 92 -12.11 -0.31 -4.42
C GLY A 92 -12.93 0.78 -3.73
N GLU A 93 -13.41 0.55 -2.51
CA GLU A 93 -14.16 1.56 -1.76
C GLU A 93 -13.21 2.48 -0.97
N ILE A 94 -13.65 3.73 -0.85
CA ILE A 94 -13.08 4.71 0.07
C ILE A 94 -14.00 4.78 1.29
N HIS A 95 -13.41 4.88 2.47
CA HIS A 95 -14.15 5.16 3.70
C HIS A 95 -14.01 6.63 4.06
N GLY A 96 -15.05 7.23 4.64
CA GLY A 96 -14.98 8.59 5.15
C GLY A 96 -15.34 8.60 6.63
N ALA A 97 -14.48 9.16 7.49
CA ALA A 97 -14.74 9.25 8.93
C ALA A 97 -14.24 10.59 9.51
N GLY A 98 -15.16 11.40 10.06
CA GLY A 98 -14.82 12.69 10.66
C GLY A 98 -14.26 13.68 9.64
N SER A 99 -13.08 14.27 9.88
CA SER A 99 -12.38 15.14 8.93
C SER A 99 -11.69 14.39 7.78
N HIS A 100 -11.78 13.06 7.75
CA HIS A 100 -11.24 12.20 6.70
C HIS A 100 -12.32 11.93 5.68
N ASP A 101 -12.56 12.85 4.75
CA ASP A 101 -13.65 12.72 3.77
C ASP A 101 -13.43 11.56 2.79
N LYS A 102 -12.16 11.17 2.54
CA LYS A 102 -11.76 10.10 1.61
C LYS A 102 -10.47 9.40 2.08
N THR A 103 -10.58 8.40 2.95
CA THR A 103 -9.49 7.48 3.34
C THR A 103 -9.64 6.14 2.60
N GLY A 104 -8.53 5.42 2.46
CA GLY A 104 -8.57 4.06 1.92
C GLY A 104 -9.11 3.06 2.93
N LYS A 105 -10.13 2.30 2.52
CA LYS A 105 -10.71 1.25 3.34
C LYS A 105 -9.87 -0.03 3.20
N HIS A 106 -9.36 -0.55 4.31
CA HIS A 106 -8.84 -1.91 4.32
C HIS A 106 -10.00 -2.91 4.36
N CYS A 107 -9.88 -4.00 3.62
CA CYS A 107 -10.79 -5.13 3.72
C CYS A 107 -10.04 -6.44 4.04
N PRO A 108 -10.73 -7.51 4.45
CA PRO A 108 -10.10 -8.79 4.75
C PRO A 108 -9.27 -9.34 3.58
N ALA A 109 -8.24 -10.13 3.89
CA ALA A 109 -7.36 -10.69 2.86
C ALA A 109 -8.09 -11.62 1.87
N ASP A 110 -9.20 -12.23 2.29
CA ASP A 110 -10.08 -13.11 1.52
C ASP A 110 -11.40 -12.42 1.11
N ASP A 111 -11.47 -11.10 1.15
CA ASP A 111 -12.64 -10.36 0.69
C ASP A 111 -12.95 -10.72 -0.78
N PRO A 112 -14.17 -11.18 -1.10
CA PRO A 112 -14.52 -11.59 -2.46
C PRO A 112 -14.47 -10.44 -3.48
N ASN A 113 -14.47 -9.19 -3.02
CA ASN A 113 -14.36 -7.99 -3.85
C ASN A 113 -12.94 -7.39 -3.84
N GLY A 114 -11.99 -8.01 -3.15
CA GLY A 114 -10.59 -7.56 -3.09
C GLY A 114 -10.00 -7.35 -4.48
N LYS A 115 -9.34 -6.21 -4.66
CA LYS A 115 -8.82 -5.77 -5.97
C LYS A 115 -7.38 -6.15 -6.22
N LEU A 116 -6.63 -6.48 -5.16
CA LEU A 116 -5.21 -6.77 -5.24
C LEU A 116 -4.96 -8.27 -5.22
N ASP A 117 -4.15 -8.75 -6.15
CA ASP A 117 -3.38 -9.97 -5.93
C ASP A 117 -2.29 -9.64 -4.92
N ILE A 118 -2.58 -9.85 -3.64
CA ILE A 118 -1.73 -9.41 -2.52
C ILE A 118 -0.30 -9.90 -2.69
N VAL A 119 -0.12 -11.18 -3.02
CA VAL A 119 1.23 -11.78 -3.17
C VAL A 119 1.97 -11.12 -4.31
N LYS A 120 1.36 -11.03 -5.49
CA LYS A 120 2.01 -10.42 -6.66
C LYS A 120 2.31 -8.93 -6.44
N CYS A 121 1.38 -8.16 -5.88
CA CYS A 121 1.55 -6.75 -5.58
C CYS A 121 2.66 -6.52 -4.54
N SER A 122 2.75 -7.35 -3.49
CA SER A 122 3.86 -7.31 -2.53
C SER A 122 5.22 -7.49 -3.22
N GLY A 123 5.32 -8.36 -4.23
CA GLY A 123 6.57 -8.56 -4.99
C GLY A 123 7.14 -7.28 -5.60
N TYR A 124 6.29 -6.35 -6.08
CA TYR A 124 6.74 -5.07 -6.64
C TYR A 124 7.34 -4.14 -5.59
N TRP A 125 6.97 -4.27 -4.32
CA TRP A 125 7.51 -3.46 -3.22
C TRP A 125 8.67 -4.14 -2.51
N LEU A 126 8.70 -5.47 -2.50
CA LEU A 126 9.72 -6.26 -1.82
C LEU A 126 10.93 -6.63 -2.70
N GLU A 127 10.86 -6.38 -4.01
CA GLU A 127 12.06 -6.36 -4.86
C GLU A 127 13.13 -5.51 -4.18
N ASP A 128 14.37 -6.02 -4.09
CA ASP A 128 15.54 -5.39 -3.45
C ASP A 128 15.38 -4.90 -1.99
N ALA A 129 14.33 -5.32 -1.28
CA ALA A 129 13.98 -4.86 0.07
C ALA A 129 15.12 -4.94 1.11
N SER A 130 15.94 -6.00 1.11
CA SER A 130 17.07 -6.13 2.03
C SER A 130 18.12 -5.04 1.84
N SER A 131 18.32 -4.56 0.61
CA SER A 131 19.24 -3.44 0.32
C SER A 131 18.70 -2.10 0.86
N ARG A 132 17.39 -2.00 1.05
CA ARG A 132 16.68 -0.87 1.64
C ARG A 132 16.42 -1.02 3.14
N CYS A 133 16.98 -2.06 3.78
CA CYS A 133 16.88 -2.34 5.21
C CYS A 133 15.44 -2.65 5.69
N ILE A 134 14.59 -3.22 4.84
CA ILE A 134 13.30 -3.76 5.25
C ILE A 134 13.55 -5.17 5.79
N GLU A 135 13.32 -5.38 7.09
CA GLU A 135 13.56 -6.66 7.78
C GLU A 135 12.26 -7.39 8.12
N HIS A 136 11.15 -6.65 8.18
CA HIS A 136 9.84 -7.14 8.58
C HIS A 136 8.77 -6.64 7.60
N ILE A 137 7.65 -7.37 7.55
CA ILE A 137 6.44 -6.95 6.87
C ILE A 137 5.29 -6.99 7.88
N CYS A 138 4.40 -6.01 7.80
CA CYS A 138 3.23 -5.92 8.66
C CYS A 138 1.96 -6.19 7.86
N TRP A 139 0.93 -6.72 8.51
CA TRP A 139 -0.42 -6.68 7.93
C TRP A 139 -1.10 -5.40 8.42
N ASP A 140 -1.68 -4.63 7.52
CA ASP A 140 -2.56 -3.52 7.87
C ASP A 140 -4.02 -3.94 7.70
N GLY A 141 -4.74 -3.87 8.82
CA GLY A 141 -6.17 -4.11 8.91
C GLY A 141 -6.85 -2.99 9.67
N CYS A 142 -6.29 -1.77 9.61
CA CYS A 142 -6.92 -0.62 10.23
C CYS A 142 -8.35 -0.47 9.66
N MET A 143 -9.27 0.05 10.48
CA MET A 143 -10.69 0.15 10.14
C MET A 143 -11.49 -1.16 10.15
N PHE A 144 -10.91 -2.31 10.51
CA PHE A 144 -11.71 -3.53 10.74
C PHE A 144 -12.66 -3.37 11.94
N PRO A 145 -13.95 -3.73 11.81
CA PRO A 145 -14.86 -3.78 12.95
C PRO A 145 -14.35 -4.75 14.03
N ASN A 146 -14.68 -4.47 15.30
CA ASN A 146 -14.30 -5.34 16.42
C ASN A 146 -14.74 -6.79 16.22
N GLU A 147 -15.93 -7.04 15.66
CA GLU A 147 -16.42 -8.40 15.36
C GLU A 147 -15.46 -9.16 14.41
N THR A 148 -14.92 -8.47 13.40
CA THR A 148 -13.92 -9.04 12.49
C THR A 148 -12.63 -9.40 13.22
N LEU A 149 -12.17 -8.54 14.14
CA LEU A 149 -10.96 -8.75 14.94
C LEU A 149 -11.12 -9.85 16.00
N GLU A 150 -12.33 -10.02 16.54
CA GLU A 150 -12.65 -11.05 17.53
C GLU A 150 -12.81 -12.45 16.90
N ASN A 151 -12.96 -12.54 15.58
CA ASN A 151 -13.04 -13.80 14.85
C ASN A 151 -11.65 -14.40 14.57
N PRO A 152 -11.29 -15.56 15.15
CA PRO A 152 -9.98 -16.19 14.92
C PRO A 152 -9.71 -16.57 13.46
N ALA A 153 -10.77 -16.79 12.66
CA ALA A 153 -10.61 -17.11 11.24
C ALA A 153 -9.93 -15.96 10.47
N THR A 154 -10.22 -14.70 10.83
CA THR A 154 -9.59 -13.50 10.25
C THR A 154 -8.07 -13.59 10.34
N TRP A 155 -7.55 -13.91 11.54
CA TRP A 155 -6.10 -13.99 11.77
C TRP A 155 -5.46 -15.18 11.09
N ASN A 156 -6.15 -16.32 11.00
CA ASN A 156 -5.67 -17.49 10.25
C ASN A 156 -5.56 -17.18 8.75
N THR A 157 -6.54 -16.48 8.19
CA THR A 157 -6.52 -16.02 6.80
C THR A 157 -5.36 -15.05 6.57
N ILE A 158 -5.21 -14.02 7.42
CA ILE A 158 -4.11 -13.05 7.33
C ILE A 158 -2.75 -13.76 7.41
N LEU A 159 -2.55 -14.63 8.42
CA LEU A 159 -1.29 -15.35 8.60
C LEU A 159 -0.95 -16.20 7.38
N LYS A 160 -1.94 -16.91 6.81
CA LYS A 160 -1.75 -17.69 5.59
C LYS A 160 -1.29 -16.81 4.43
N THR A 161 -1.89 -15.63 4.25
CA THR A 161 -1.50 -14.67 3.21
C THR A 161 -0.10 -14.12 3.45
N MET A 162 0.24 -13.74 4.68
CA MET A 162 1.57 -13.23 5.04
C MET A 162 2.67 -14.29 4.83
N ILE A 163 2.39 -15.55 5.14
CA ILE A 163 3.28 -16.68 4.83
C ILE A 163 3.47 -16.80 3.31
N ALA A 164 2.39 -16.70 2.53
CA ALA A 164 2.51 -16.76 1.07
C ALA A 164 3.36 -15.62 0.48
N VAL A 165 3.22 -14.39 1.00
CA VAL A 165 4.09 -13.26 0.64
C VAL A 165 5.55 -13.56 0.99
N ARG A 166 5.81 -14.02 2.21
CA ARG A 166 7.18 -14.38 2.65
C ARG A 166 7.76 -15.51 1.80
N ASP A 167 7.00 -16.56 1.52
CA ASP A 167 7.49 -17.70 0.76
C ASP A 167 7.79 -17.33 -0.71
N ALA A 168 7.07 -16.35 -1.27
CA ALA A 168 7.30 -15.86 -2.63
C ALA A 168 8.40 -14.77 -2.73
N HIS A 169 8.51 -13.90 -1.73
CA HIS A 169 9.26 -12.64 -1.82
C HIS A 169 10.15 -12.33 -0.60
N GLY A 170 10.16 -13.19 0.41
CA GLY A 170 10.98 -13.03 1.61
C GLY A 170 12.48 -13.21 1.34
N TRP A 171 13.27 -12.65 2.23
CA TRP A 171 14.74 -12.78 2.26
C TRP A 171 15.15 -13.97 3.13
N ASN A 172 16.20 -14.69 2.70
CA ASN A 172 16.87 -15.75 3.49
C ASN A 172 18.03 -15.16 4.30
#